data_AF-A0A9Q9J788-F1
#
_entry.id   AF-A0A9Q9J788-F1
#
_cell.length_a   1.000
_cell.length_b   1.000
_cell.length_c   1.000
_cell.angle_alpha   90.00
_cell.angle_beta   90.00
_cell.angle_gamma   90.00
#
_symmetry.space_group_name_H-M   'P 1'
#
loop_
_entity.id
_entity.type
_entity.pdbx_description
1 polymer ?
#
loop_
_entity_poly.entity_id
_entity_poly.type
_entity_poly.pdbx_seq_one_letter_code
_entity_poly.pdbx_strand_id
1 'polypeptide(L)'
;MNNTSQAPDEILITSDVLSRYKISRSTLYFWSTPSRMPSFFSQPFPKPRINGSPKRWRLSDLLAWEENVGIKPEVDQSGFPDDSAKRLTNASDHPGNHAGYSVP
;
A
#
# COMPACT_ATOMS: atom_id res chain seq x y z
N MET A 1 -12.56 -39.83 5.69
CA MET A 1 -11.18 -39.36 5.88
C MET A 1 -10.97 -38.11 5.04
N ASN A 2 -10.98 -36.94 5.67
CA ASN A 2 -10.85 -35.63 5.04
C ASN A 2 -9.36 -35.38 4.85
N ASN A 3 -8.86 -35.62 3.64
CA ASN A 3 -7.51 -35.23 3.28
C ASN A 3 -7.51 -33.71 3.07
N THR A 4 -7.52 -32.93 4.15
CA THR A 4 -7.07 -31.54 4.11
C THR A 4 -5.61 -31.59 3.70
N SER A 5 -5.39 -31.51 2.38
CA SER A 5 -4.10 -31.29 1.78
C SER A 5 -3.60 -29.98 2.37
N GLN A 6 -2.84 -30.10 3.46
CA GLN A 6 -2.18 -28.99 4.13
C GLN A 6 -1.08 -28.56 3.17
N ALA A 7 -1.46 -27.78 2.15
CA ALA A 7 -0.51 -27.05 1.35
C ALA A 7 0.40 -26.32 2.36
N PRO A 8 1.74 -26.42 2.22
CA PRO A 8 2.63 -25.73 3.13
C PRO A 8 2.25 -24.27 3.14
N ASP A 9 1.90 -23.75 4.32
CA ASP A 9 1.48 -22.37 4.52
C ASP A 9 2.62 -21.47 4.03
N GLU A 10 2.49 -20.95 2.81
CA GLU A 10 3.58 -20.32 2.10
C GLU A 10 4.03 -19.07 2.86
N ILE A 11 5.33 -18.98 3.12
CA ILE A 11 5.89 -17.89 3.90
C ILE A 11 6.37 -16.80 2.96
N LEU A 12 5.61 -15.70 2.92
CA LEU A 12 5.94 -14.52 2.16
C LEU A 12 6.85 -13.61 2.96
N ILE A 13 7.93 -13.12 2.34
CA ILE A 13 8.76 -12.06 2.91
C ILE A 13 8.26 -10.70 2.45
N THR A 14 8.84 -9.63 3.01
CA THR A 14 8.37 -8.28 2.69
C THR A 14 8.41 -7.99 1.18
N SER A 15 9.42 -8.44 0.43
CA SER A 15 9.44 -8.20 -1.03
C SER A 15 8.23 -8.79 -1.73
N ASP A 16 7.81 -10.00 -1.36
CA ASP A 16 6.70 -10.70 -2.00
C ASP A 16 5.39 -9.99 -1.70
N VAL A 17 5.21 -9.53 -0.45
CA VAL A 17 4.06 -8.72 -0.03
C VAL A 17 3.99 -7.43 -0.85
N LEU A 18 5.11 -6.72 -1.01
CA LEU A 18 5.14 -5.48 -1.78
C LEU A 18 4.81 -5.72 -3.26
N SER A 19 5.35 -6.79 -3.85
CA SER A 19 5.07 -7.17 -5.24
C SER A 19 3.62 -7.58 -5.44
N ARG A 20 3.03 -8.36 -4.52
CA ARG A 20 1.65 -8.85 -4.62
C ARG A 20 0.63 -7.71 -4.65
N TYR A 21 0.76 -6.75 -3.75
CA TYR A 21 -0.16 -5.62 -3.68
C TYR A 21 0.26 -4.44 -4.55
N LYS A 22 1.41 -4.53 -5.25
CA LYS A 22 2.01 -3.44 -6.04
C LYS A 22 2.15 -2.14 -5.22
N ILE A 23 2.60 -2.28 -3.97
CA ILE A 23 2.72 -1.17 -3.02
C ILE A 23 4.16 -0.91 -2.61
N SER A 24 4.41 0.30 -2.09
CA SER A 24 5.68 0.65 -1.46
C SER A 24 5.76 0.16 -0.01
N ARG A 25 6.98 0.08 0.54
CA ARG A 25 7.20 -0.25 1.96
C ARG A 25 6.55 0.77 2.90
N SER A 26 6.49 2.04 2.52
CA SER A 26 5.80 3.08 3.28
C SER A 26 4.29 2.83 3.33
N THR A 27 3.70 2.46 2.18
CA THR A 27 2.27 2.10 2.09
C THR A 27 1.95 0.91 3.00
N LEU A 28 2.79 -0.14 2.98
CA LEU A 28 2.63 -1.29 3.87
C LEU A 28 2.67 -0.88 5.36
N TYR A 29 3.56 0.04 5.73
CA TYR A 29 3.62 0.59 7.09
C TYR A 29 2.32 1.34 7.47
N PHE A 30 1.79 2.16 6.57
CA PHE A 30 0.51 2.86 6.78
C PHE A 30 -0.65 1.87 6.97
N TRP A 31 -0.73 0.85 6.11
CA TRP A 31 -1.77 -0.19 6.20
C TRP A 31 -1.68 -1.00 7.50
N SER A 32 -0.45 -1.22 8.01
CA SER A 32 -0.21 -1.95 9.26
C SER A 32 -0.46 -1.10 10.52
N THR A 33 -0.64 0.21 10.38
CA THR A 33 -0.78 1.14 11.52
C THR A 33 -2.24 1.55 11.67
N PRO A 34 -2.96 1.11 12.73
CA PRO A 34 -4.40 1.37 12.87
C PRO A 34 -4.79 2.85 12.74
N SER A 35 -3.99 3.77 13.31
CA SER A 35 -4.26 5.21 13.27
C SER A 35 -4.03 5.86 11.89
N ARG A 36 -3.33 5.19 10.98
CA ARG A 36 -2.98 5.72 9.66
C ARG A 36 -3.50 4.86 8.52
N MET A 37 -4.16 3.77 8.86
CA MET A 37 -4.77 2.89 7.90
C MET A 37 -5.90 3.65 7.20
N PRO A 38 -6.01 3.54 5.87
CA PRO A 38 -7.12 4.14 5.16
C PRO A 38 -8.48 3.64 5.67
N SER A 39 -9.46 4.55 5.75
CA SER A 39 -10.80 4.27 6.29
C SER A 39 -11.62 3.26 5.48
N PHE A 40 -11.19 2.94 4.25
CA PHE A 40 -11.81 1.92 3.42
C PHE A 40 -11.45 0.50 3.84
N PHE A 41 -10.48 0.32 4.75
CA PHE A 41 -10.18 -0.98 5.34
C PHE A 41 -10.91 -1.15 6.66
N SER A 42 -11.53 -2.32 6.82
CA SER A 42 -12.18 -2.73 8.07
C SER A 42 -11.16 -3.02 9.19
N GLN A 43 -9.92 -3.40 8.83
CA GLN A 43 -8.90 -3.81 9.79
C GLN A 43 -7.47 -3.63 9.26
N PRO A 44 -6.48 -3.35 10.14
CA PRO A 44 -5.08 -3.14 9.76
C PRO A 44 -4.47 -4.38 9.11
N PHE A 45 -3.48 -4.13 8.25
CA PHE A 45 -2.69 -5.19 7.64
C PHE A 45 -2.08 -6.09 8.72
N PRO A 46 -2.13 -7.42 8.56
CA PRO A 46 -1.73 -8.35 9.60
C PRO A 46 -0.25 -8.16 9.94
N LYS A 47 0.07 -8.25 11.23
CA LYS A 47 1.47 -8.26 11.68
C LYS A 47 2.11 -9.61 11.34
N PRO A 48 3.42 -9.64 11.03
CA PRO A 48 4.12 -10.89 10.81
C PRO A 48 4.08 -11.74 12.10
N ARG A 49 3.34 -12.85 12.07
CA ARG A 49 3.09 -13.71 13.25
C ARG A 49 4.15 -14.80 13.49
N ILE A 50 5.27 -14.76 12.77
CA ILE A 50 6.32 -15.78 12.88
C ILE A 50 7.35 -15.35 13.92
N ASN A 51 7.40 -16.06 15.04
CA ASN A 51 8.39 -15.87 16.10
C ASN A 51 9.80 -15.84 15.49
N GLY A 52 10.52 -14.73 15.72
CA GLY A 52 11.92 -14.57 15.31
C GLY A 52 12.17 -13.87 13.96
N SER A 53 11.14 -13.48 13.20
CA SER A 53 11.36 -12.71 11.96
C SER A 53 10.29 -11.66 11.69
N PRO A 54 10.58 -10.35 11.90
CA PRO A 54 9.63 -9.25 11.79
C PRO A 54 9.18 -8.91 10.36
N LYS A 55 9.35 -9.83 9.40
CA LYS A 55 9.18 -9.62 7.95
C LYS A 55 8.60 -10.83 7.23
N ARG A 56 7.95 -11.75 7.96
CA ARG A 56 7.42 -12.99 7.39
C ARG A 56 5.93 -13.12 7.67
N TRP A 57 5.14 -13.30 6.61
CA TRP A 57 3.69 -13.51 6.66
C TRP A 57 3.36 -14.89 6.15
N ARG A 58 2.35 -15.52 6.75
CA ARG A 58 1.72 -16.71 6.18
C ARG A 58 0.77 -16.26 5.10
N LEU A 59 0.78 -16.96 3.96
CA LEU A 59 -0.15 -16.70 2.88
C LEU A 59 -1.60 -16.78 3.37
N SER A 60 -1.89 -17.71 4.28
CA SER A 60 -3.21 -17.87 4.90
C SER A 60 -3.67 -16.63 5.67
N ASP A 61 -2.76 -15.99 6.42
CA ASP A 61 -3.08 -14.76 7.16
C ASP A 61 -3.43 -13.60 6.21
N LEU A 62 -2.75 -13.51 5.07
CA LEU A 62 -3.02 -12.48 4.05
C LEU A 62 -4.35 -12.71 3.35
N LEU A 63 -4.66 -13.95 2.98
CA LEU A 63 -5.92 -14.32 2.35
C LEU A 63 -7.11 -14.06 3.28
N ALA A 64 -6.97 -14.41 4.57
CA ALA A 64 -7.98 -14.10 5.56
C ALA A 64 -8.16 -12.60 5.75
N TRP A 65 -7.06 -11.82 5.74
CA TRP A 65 -7.16 -10.37 5.80
C TRP A 65 -7.88 -9.79 4.57
N GLU A 66 -7.52 -10.23 3.36
CA GLU A 66 -8.12 -9.86 2.08
C GLU A 66 -9.65 -10.07 2.08
N GLU A 67 -10.11 -11.24 2.54
CA GLU A 67 -11.54 -11.55 2.69
C GLU A 67 -12.26 -10.57 3.63
N ASN A 68 -11.64 -10.24 4.76
CA ASN A 68 -12.22 -9.34 5.75
C ASN A 68 -12.22 -7.86 5.33
N VAL A 69 -11.24 -7.41 4.53
CA VAL A 69 -11.18 -6.03 4.03
C VAL A 69 -11.81 -5.85 2.65
N GLY A 70 -12.30 -6.93 2.03
CA GLY A 70 -12.88 -6.90 0.69
C GLY A 70 -11.88 -6.64 -0.43
N ILE A 71 -10.57 -6.78 -0.18
CA ILE A 71 -9.56 -6.72 -1.24
C ILE A 71 -9.55 -8.08 -1.93
N LYS A 72 -10.02 -8.12 -3.18
CA LYS A 72 -9.63 -9.19 -4.10
C LYS A 72 -8.41 -8.70 -4.87
N PRO A 73 -7.23 -9.35 -4.76
CA PRO A 73 -6.17 -9.10 -5.73
C PRO A 73 -6.74 -9.51 -7.08
N GLU A 74 -6.91 -8.51 -7.92
CA GLU A 74 -7.53 -8.60 -9.23
C GLU A 74 -6.69 -9.55 -10.10
N VAL A 75 -7.11 -10.82 -10.15
CA VAL A 75 -6.74 -11.72 -11.24
C VAL A 75 -7.34 -11.09 -12.51
N ASP A 76 -6.46 -10.55 -13.34
CA ASP A 76 -6.73 -10.03 -14.67
C ASP A 76 -7.75 -8.87 -14.77
N GLN A 77 -7.33 -7.63 -14.50
CA GLN A 77 -7.71 -6.53 -15.40
C GLN A 77 -6.57 -6.23 -16.36
N SER A 78 -6.61 -6.96 -17.48
CA SER A 78 -6.29 -6.39 -18.78
C SER A 78 -7.21 -5.18 -18.99
N GLY A 79 -6.64 -3.97 -18.92
CA GLY A 79 -7.40 -2.74 -19.13
C GLY A 79 -6.84 -1.55 -18.37
N PHE A 80 -5.57 -1.20 -18.63
CA PHE A 80 -5.16 0.18 -18.42
C PHE A 80 -5.78 1.01 -19.56
N PRO A 81 -6.76 1.90 -19.33
CA PRO A 81 -6.77 3.11 -20.11
C PRO A 81 -5.58 3.93 -19.61
N ASP A 82 -4.60 4.03 -20.49
CA ASP A 82 -3.69 5.16 -20.57
C ASP A 82 -4.47 6.49 -20.44
N ASP A 83 -3.76 7.52 -19.97
CA ASP A 83 -4.18 8.92 -19.99
C ASP A 83 -4.92 9.48 -18.76
N SER A 84 -4.13 10.01 -17.82
CA SER A 84 -4.28 11.42 -17.46
C SER A 84 -3.05 11.90 -16.69
N ALA A 85 -2.05 12.30 -17.47
CA ALA A 85 -1.04 13.25 -17.04
C ALA A 85 -1.72 14.53 -16.55
N LYS A 86 -1.66 14.83 -15.25
CA LYS A 86 -1.87 16.19 -14.74
C LYS A 86 -0.78 16.53 -13.74
N ARG A 87 0.41 16.75 -14.29
CA ARG A 87 1.47 17.54 -13.69
C ARG A 87 0.94 18.98 -13.57
N LEU A 88 0.38 19.34 -12.42
CA LEU A 88 0.13 20.75 -12.11
C LEU A 88 1.38 21.31 -11.41
N THR A 89 2.35 21.70 -12.22
CA THR A 89 3.37 22.67 -11.83
C THR A 89 2.66 23.99 -11.53
N ASN A 90 2.49 24.32 -10.25
CA ASN A 90 2.13 25.66 -9.83
C ASN A 90 3.35 26.57 -10.06
N ALA A 91 3.53 26.99 -11.31
CA ALA A 91 4.24 28.20 -11.64
C ALA A 91 3.30 29.37 -11.32
N SER A 92 3.36 29.86 -10.09
CA SER A 92 2.85 31.21 -9.82
C SER A 92 3.89 32.19 -10.34
N ASP A 93 3.73 32.51 -11.62
CA ASP A 93 4.18 33.75 -12.23
C ASP A 93 3.67 34.92 -11.36
N HIS A 94 4.60 35.66 -10.77
CA HIS A 94 4.30 36.92 -10.11
C HIS A 94 5.02 38.02 -10.91
N PRO A 95 4.32 38.75 -11.79
CA PRO A 95 4.87 39.93 -12.41
C PRO A 95 4.59 41.12 -11.49
N GLY A 96 5.64 41.72 -10.93
CA GLY A 96 5.47 42.84 -10.01
C GLY A 96 6.77 43.56 -9.67
N ASN A 97 7.37 44.22 -10.66
CA ASN A 97 8.34 45.28 -10.40
C ASN A 97 7.66 46.43 -9.63
N HIS A 98 8.12 46.76 -8.43
CA HIS A 98 7.99 48.13 -7.93
C HIS A 98 9.12 48.50 -6.96
N ALA A 99 9.94 49.41 -7.48
CA ALA A 99 10.69 50.50 -6.84
C ALA A 99 11.15 50.37 -5.38
N GLY A 100 12.45 50.60 -5.21
CA GLY A 100 13.11 50.67 -3.92
C GLY A 100 12.58 51.75 -2.99
N TYR A 101 12.83 51.52 -1.72
CA TYR A 101 12.79 52.54 -0.69
C TYR A 101 14.13 52.56 0.03
N SER A 102 14.76 53.73 -0.03
CA SER A 102 15.92 54.11 0.78
C SER A 102 15.46 54.71 2.11
N VAL A 103 16.33 54.55 3.12
CA VAL A 103 16.52 55.32 4.38
C VAL A 103 15.39 55.27 5.44
N PRO A 104 15.71 55.43 6.74
CA PRO A 104 16.59 56.45 7.36
C PRO A 104 17.93 55.92 7.90
#